data_AF-A0A1Q5L393-F1
#
_entry.id   AF-A0A1Q5L393-F1
#
_cell.length_a   1.000
_cell.length_b   1.000
_cell.length_c   1.000
_cell.angle_alpha   90.00
_cell.angle_beta   90.00
_cell.angle_gamma   90.00
#
_symmetry.space_group_name_H-M   'P 1'
#
loop_
_entity.id
_entity.type
_entity.pdbx_description
1 polymer ?
#
loop_
_entity_poly.entity_id
_entity_poly.type
_entity_poly.pdbx_seq_one_letter_code
_entity_poly.pdbx_strand_id
1 'polypeptide(L)'
;MTLAAARAVGPCPPGEEATWTEQVRARAIHLYTLADTVGQDLQRLDAAKQFTATLLSVRIESTSTRGLLVVRNTSGELERLRTDRGDTDAGRAMIERARALVGHRLRVYRLNEQMASNAKLQVRTVVHLTDCGLDTDPVHEHSAKENVLAAAEGDKESAREAWLEAGLPETGSVTVRQLAEALARLPVADVL
;
A
#
# COMPACT_ATOMS: atom_id res chain seq x y z
N MET A 1 31.67 6.66 -1.32
CA MET A 1 31.15 6.03 -0.08
C MET A 1 32.04 6.29 1.13
N THR A 2 33.35 6.02 1.08
CA THR A 2 34.27 6.21 2.22
C THR A 2 34.28 7.63 2.79
N LEU A 3 34.24 8.68 1.95
CA LEU A 3 34.19 10.07 2.43
C LEU A 3 32.87 10.39 3.19
N ALA A 4 31.73 9.92 2.68
CA ALA A 4 30.44 10.11 3.35
C ALA A 4 30.38 9.32 4.67
N ALA A 5 30.93 8.11 4.69
CA ALA A 5 31.04 7.28 5.88
C ALA A 5 31.91 7.94 6.95
N ALA A 6 33.10 8.44 6.58
CA ALA A 6 33.99 9.16 7.48
C ALA A 6 33.34 10.43 8.06
N ARG A 7 32.59 11.19 7.24
CA ARG A 7 31.82 12.35 7.71
C ARG A 7 30.71 11.98 8.68
N ALA A 8 30.03 10.86 8.47
CA ALA A 8 28.95 10.38 9.34
C ALA A 8 29.46 9.82 10.68
N VAL A 9 30.66 9.23 10.70
CA VAL A 9 31.32 8.77 11.93
C VAL A 9 31.89 9.93 12.73
N GLY A 10 32.40 10.97 12.04
CA GLY A 10 33.03 12.12 12.68
C GLY A 10 34.55 12.03 12.70
N PRO A 11 35.24 13.03 13.29
CA PRO A 11 36.71 13.06 13.34
C PRO A 11 37.28 11.89 14.16
N CYS A 12 38.46 11.40 13.78
CA CYS A 12 39.15 10.34 14.51
C CYS A 12 39.71 10.87 15.84
N PRO A 13 39.32 10.31 17.00
CA PRO A 13 40.00 10.60 18.26
C PRO A 13 41.46 10.11 18.20
N PRO A 14 42.42 10.87 18.77
CA PRO A 14 43.81 10.42 18.84
C PRO A 14 43.94 9.10 19.60
N GLY A 15 44.66 8.12 19.05
CA GLY A 15 44.87 6.82 19.68
C GLY A 15 43.73 5.81 19.51
N GLU A 16 42.66 6.18 18.80
CA GLU A 16 41.52 5.30 18.50
C GLU A 16 41.44 4.96 17.00
N GLU A 17 42.53 5.11 16.24
CA GLU A 17 42.54 5.01 14.78
C GLU A 17 42.00 3.68 14.26
N ALA A 18 42.32 2.57 14.95
CA ALA A 18 41.83 1.24 14.58
C ALA A 18 40.32 1.13 14.75
N THR A 19 39.79 1.56 15.89
CA THR A 19 38.34 1.54 16.19
C THR A 19 37.59 2.47 15.24
N TRP A 20 38.10 3.68 15.03
CA TRP A 20 37.52 4.64 14.10
C TRP A 20 37.51 4.09 12.67
N THR A 21 38.59 3.46 12.22
CA THR A 21 38.67 2.85 10.88
C THR A 21 37.62 1.75 10.70
N GLU A 22 37.41 0.90 11.69
CA GLU A 22 36.37 -0.14 11.62
C GLU A 22 34.97 0.47 11.60
N GLN A 23 34.71 1.53 12.37
CA GLN A 23 33.42 2.26 12.31
C GLN A 23 33.18 2.89 10.92
N VAL A 24 34.20 3.49 10.32
CA VAL A 24 34.12 4.05 8.97
C VAL A 24 33.86 2.95 7.95
N ARG A 25 34.55 1.80 8.07
CA ARG A 25 34.33 0.63 7.20
C ARG A 25 32.90 0.10 7.32
N ALA A 26 32.42 -0.15 8.54
CA ALA A 26 31.05 -0.61 8.79
C ALA A 26 30.00 0.37 8.22
N ARG A 27 30.22 1.68 8.42
CA ARG A 27 29.33 2.71 7.88
C ARG A 27 29.37 2.77 6.34
N ALA A 28 30.54 2.58 5.73
CA ALA A 28 30.67 2.54 4.28
C ALA A 28 29.92 1.35 3.66
N ILE A 29 30.00 0.16 4.29
CA ILE A 29 29.24 -1.02 3.87
C ILE A 29 27.74 -0.76 3.99
N HIS A 30 27.27 -0.23 5.12
CA HIS A 30 25.85 0.11 5.31
C HIS A 30 25.35 1.09 4.25
N LEU A 31 26.09 2.17 3.99
CA LEU A 31 25.69 3.14 2.97
C LEU A 31 25.63 2.49 1.58
N TYR A 32 26.54 1.56 1.28
CA TYR A 32 26.53 0.85 0.01
C TYR A 32 25.30 -0.04 -0.14
N THR A 33 24.98 -0.85 0.88
CA THR A 33 23.78 -1.69 0.85
C THR A 33 22.51 -0.86 0.78
N LEU A 34 22.44 0.27 1.49
CA LEU A 34 21.32 1.21 1.38
C LEU A 34 21.18 1.79 -0.03
N ALA A 35 22.29 2.19 -0.65
CA ALA A 35 22.28 2.72 -2.02
C ALA A 35 21.83 1.66 -3.04
N ASP A 36 22.22 0.40 -2.85
CA ASP A 36 21.76 -0.71 -3.67
C ASP A 36 20.24 -0.94 -3.52
N THR A 37 19.72 -0.96 -2.29
CA THR A 37 18.27 -1.06 -2.03
C THR A 37 17.50 0.10 -2.67
N VAL A 38 17.97 1.34 -2.51
CA VAL A 38 17.35 2.51 -3.16
C VAL A 38 17.39 2.37 -4.69
N GLY A 39 18.50 1.86 -5.25
CA GLY A 39 18.61 1.60 -6.68
C GLY A 39 17.56 0.60 -7.18
N GLN A 40 17.33 -0.49 -6.44
CA GLN A 40 16.31 -1.48 -6.75
C GLN A 40 14.89 -0.89 -6.64
N ASP A 41 14.61 -0.10 -5.61
CA ASP A 41 13.32 0.56 -5.43
C ASP A 41 13.01 1.55 -6.57
N LEU A 42 14.01 2.31 -7.02
CA LEU A 42 13.88 3.20 -8.18
C LEU A 42 13.60 2.42 -9.47
N GLN A 43 14.27 1.28 -9.69
CA GLN A 43 13.98 0.42 -10.84
C GLN A 43 12.54 -0.13 -10.80
N ARG A 44 12.06 -0.54 -9.61
CA ARG A 44 10.66 -0.98 -9.42
C ARG A 44 9.68 0.15 -9.72
N LEU A 45 9.98 1.38 -9.29
CA LEU A 45 9.18 2.57 -9.58
C LEU A 45 9.14 2.91 -11.07
N ASP A 46 10.28 2.85 -11.76
CA ASP A 46 10.37 3.13 -13.20
C ASP A 46 9.60 2.10 -14.04
N ALA A 47 9.60 0.84 -13.62
CA ALA A 47 8.83 -0.23 -14.27
C ALA A 47 7.34 -0.22 -13.93
N ALA A 48 6.91 0.54 -12.91
CA ALA A 48 5.54 0.50 -12.41
C ALA A 48 4.55 1.21 -13.34
N LYS A 49 3.39 0.58 -13.55
CA LYS A 49 2.24 1.26 -14.14
C LYS A 49 1.67 2.23 -13.12
N GLN A 50 1.37 3.44 -13.58
CA GLN A 50 0.82 4.50 -12.74
C GLN A 50 -0.63 4.80 -13.09
N PHE A 51 -1.46 5.03 -12.08
CA PHE A 51 -2.83 5.50 -12.24
C PHE A 51 -3.31 6.24 -10.99
N THR A 52 -4.42 6.95 -11.13
CA THR A 52 -5.05 7.67 -10.02
C THR A 52 -6.25 6.87 -9.52
N ALA A 53 -6.36 6.69 -8.21
CA ALA A 53 -7.47 5.98 -7.60
C ALA A 53 -7.68 6.46 -6.15
N THR A 54 -8.87 6.19 -5.61
CA THR A 54 -9.21 6.50 -4.23
C THR A 54 -9.09 5.25 -3.38
N LEU A 55 -8.32 5.29 -2.30
CA LEU A 55 -8.15 4.14 -1.41
C LEU A 55 -9.36 4.02 -0.49
N LEU A 56 -10.08 2.90 -0.55
CA LEU A 56 -11.30 2.70 0.24
C LEU A 56 -11.09 1.75 1.43
N SER A 57 -10.18 0.79 1.31
CA SER A 57 -9.94 -0.17 2.40
C SER A 57 -8.54 -0.76 2.33
N VAL A 58 -8.01 -1.13 3.50
CA VAL A 58 -6.76 -1.87 3.67
C VAL A 58 -6.97 -2.99 4.67
N ARG A 59 -6.74 -4.23 4.24
CA ARG A 59 -6.87 -5.45 5.06
C ARG A 59 -5.58 -6.23 5.03
N ILE A 60 -5.32 -7.07 6.03
CA ILE A 60 -4.17 -7.99 5.99
C ILE A 60 -4.70 -9.37 5.64
N GLU A 61 -4.13 -9.99 4.60
CA GLU A 61 -4.44 -11.37 4.25
C GLU A 61 -3.85 -12.32 5.29
N SER A 62 -4.65 -13.26 5.79
CA SER A 62 -4.25 -14.22 6.84
C SER A 62 -3.09 -15.12 6.40
N THR A 63 -3.10 -15.57 5.14
CA THR A 63 -2.15 -16.54 4.59
C THR A 63 -0.85 -15.91 4.11
N SER A 64 -0.92 -14.72 3.49
CA SER A 64 0.23 -14.08 2.84
C SER A 64 0.90 -13.00 3.69
N THR A 65 0.22 -12.54 4.76
CA THR A 65 0.54 -11.35 5.56
C THR A 65 0.62 -10.04 4.77
N ARG A 66 0.25 -10.04 3.47
CA ARG A 66 0.24 -8.84 2.63
C ARG A 66 -0.96 -7.96 2.97
N GLY A 67 -0.78 -6.66 2.77
CA GLY A 67 -1.88 -5.71 2.74
C GLY A 67 -2.67 -5.86 1.45
N LEU A 68 -3.95 -6.20 1.53
CA LEU A 68 -4.92 -6.10 0.44
C LEU A 68 -5.55 -4.70 0.46
N LEU A 69 -5.23 -3.92 -0.56
CA LEU A 69 -5.77 -2.59 -0.80
C LEU A 69 -6.94 -2.69 -1.77
N VAL A 70 -8.08 -2.09 -1.41
CA VAL A 70 -9.22 -1.90 -2.30
C VAL A 70 -9.26 -0.45 -2.71
N VAL A 71 -9.05 -0.18 -4.00
CA VAL A 71 -9.05 1.17 -4.57
C VAL A 71 -10.19 1.32 -5.57
N ARG A 72 -10.77 2.52 -5.65
CA ARG A 72 -11.75 2.91 -6.66
C ARG A 72 -11.07 3.72 -7.76
N ASN A 73 -11.11 3.25 -9.00
CA ASN A 73 -10.52 3.98 -10.12
C ASN A 73 -11.37 5.20 -10.52
N THR A 74 -10.88 6.01 -11.46
CA THR A 74 -11.61 7.20 -11.95
C THR A 74 -12.91 6.89 -12.67
N SER A 75 -13.09 5.66 -13.14
CA SER A 75 -14.35 5.17 -13.73
C SER A 75 -15.36 4.70 -12.68
N GLY A 76 -14.97 4.67 -11.40
CA GLY A 76 -15.81 4.23 -10.30
C GLY A 76 -15.72 2.74 -9.96
N GLU A 77 -14.95 1.95 -10.72
CA GLU A 77 -14.80 0.51 -10.50
C GLU A 77 -13.75 0.20 -9.41
N LEU A 78 -13.94 -0.92 -8.71
CA LEU A 78 -13.00 -1.38 -7.71
C LEU A 78 -11.86 -2.19 -8.31
N GLU A 79 -10.66 -1.97 -7.78
CA GLU A 79 -9.49 -2.78 -8.03
C GLU A 79 -8.86 -3.24 -6.72
N ARG A 80 -8.39 -4.50 -6.71
CA ARG A 80 -7.65 -5.11 -5.61
C ARG A 80 -6.16 -5.14 -5.91
N LEU A 81 -5.38 -4.61 -5.00
CA LEU A 81 -3.93 -4.55 -5.07
C LEU A 81 -3.32 -5.12 -3.80
N ARG A 82 -2.12 -5.68 -3.88
CA ARG A 82 -1.42 -6.22 -2.72
C ARG A 82 -0.15 -5.44 -2.42
N THR A 83 0.28 -5.36 -1.18
CA THR A 83 1.63 -4.91 -0.83
C THR A 83 2.63 -6.07 -0.94
N ASP A 84 3.91 -5.78 -0.76
CA ASP A 84 4.87 -6.79 -0.32
C ASP A 84 4.43 -7.39 1.03
N ARG A 85 4.97 -8.56 1.41
CA ARG A 85 4.56 -9.27 2.64
C ARG A 85 4.80 -8.41 3.88
N GLY A 86 3.84 -8.42 4.81
CA GLY A 86 3.89 -7.59 6.03
C GLY A 86 4.92 -8.05 7.07
N ASP A 87 5.51 -9.22 6.89
CA ASP A 87 6.67 -9.69 7.66
C ASP A 87 7.99 -9.00 7.25
N THR A 88 8.01 -8.28 6.12
CA THR A 88 9.14 -7.43 5.70
C THR A 88 8.97 -5.99 6.21
N ASP A 89 10.08 -5.28 6.44
CA ASP A 89 10.05 -3.87 6.86
C ASP A 89 9.35 -2.99 5.83
N ALA A 90 9.64 -3.20 4.54
CA ALA A 90 9.03 -2.46 3.44
C ALA A 90 7.52 -2.71 3.33
N GLY A 91 7.09 -3.98 3.42
CA GLY A 91 5.68 -4.34 3.37
C GLY A 91 4.90 -3.78 4.56
N ARG A 92 5.44 -3.89 5.78
CA ARG A 92 4.83 -3.31 6.98
C ARG A 92 4.69 -1.79 6.88
N ALA A 93 5.74 -1.09 6.46
CA ALA A 93 5.71 0.36 6.26
C ALA A 93 4.66 0.77 5.19
N MET A 94 4.52 0.01 4.11
CA MET A 94 3.49 0.26 3.10
C MET A 94 2.08 0.05 3.63
N ILE A 95 1.84 -1.00 4.42
CA ILE A 95 0.52 -1.26 5.05
C ILE A 95 0.14 -0.12 5.99
N GLU A 96 1.06 0.30 6.86
CA GLU A 96 0.83 1.41 7.78
C GLU A 96 0.54 2.72 7.03
N ARG A 97 1.34 3.03 6.01
CA ARG A 97 1.10 4.19 5.13
C ARG A 97 -0.26 4.11 4.45
N ALA A 98 -0.63 2.97 3.89
CA ALA A 98 -1.90 2.80 3.20
C ALA A 98 -3.08 2.98 4.17
N ARG A 99 -3.00 2.44 5.40
CA ARG A 99 -4.05 2.62 6.42
C ARG A 99 -4.28 4.08 6.77
N ALA A 100 -3.21 4.87 6.87
CA ALA A 100 -3.31 6.31 7.12
C ALA A 100 -3.92 7.11 5.96
N LEU A 101 -4.01 6.52 4.76
CA LEU A 101 -4.48 7.15 3.53
C LEU A 101 -5.85 6.65 3.08
N VAL A 102 -6.58 5.89 3.91
CA VAL A 102 -7.96 5.49 3.57
C VAL A 102 -8.83 6.73 3.43
N GLY A 103 -9.57 6.81 2.33
CA GLY A 103 -10.38 7.98 1.92
C GLY A 103 -9.62 9.02 1.12
N HIS A 104 -8.31 8.86 0.90
CA HIS A 104 -7.51 9.78 0.08
C HIS A 104 -7.52 9.35 -1.39
N ARG A 105 -7.38 10.35 -2.27
CA ARG A 105 -7.02 10.17 -3.67
C ARG A 105 -5.51 9.98 -3.77
N LEU A 106 -5.09 8.94 -4.46
CA LEU A 106 -3.69 8.53 -4.54
C LEU A 106 -3.22 8.42 -6.00
N ARG A 107 -1.96 8.75 -6.23
CA ARG A 107 -1.20 8.21 -7.36
C ARG A 107 -0.67 6.85 -6.94
N VAL A 108 -1.13 5.80 -7.60
CA VAL A 108 -0.77 4.41 -7.33
C VAL A 108 0.28 3.96 -8.34
N TYR A 109 1.37 3.39 -7.83
CA TYR A 109 2.42 2.76 -8.62
C TYR A 109 2.31 1.24 -8.42
N ARG A 110 2.02 0.52 -9.50
CA ARG A 110 1.73 -0.92 -9.47
C ARG A 110 2.62 -1.69 -10.41
N LEU A 111 3.18 -2.80 -9.92
CA LEU A 111 3.78 -3.85 -10.72
C LEU A 111 2.82 -5.04 -10.87
N ASN A 112 2.88 -5.69 -12.01
CA ASN A 112 2.26 -6.99 -12.20
C ASN A 112 3.37 -8.04 -12.11
N GLU A 113 3.51 -8.67 -10.96
CA GLU A 113 4.54 -9.67 -10.70
C GLU A 113 3.99 -11.06 -11.04
N GLN A 114 4.75 -11.85 -11.78
CA GLN A 114 4.40 -13.25 -12.01
C GLN A 114 4.65 -14.04 -10.73
N MET A 115 3.72 -14.92 -10.34
CA MET A 115 3.94 -15.79 -9.20
C MET A 115 5.04 -16.80 -9.52
N ALA A 116 6.00 -16.95 -8.60
CA ALA A 116 7.08 -17.93 -8.74
C ALA A 116 6.56 -19.37 -8.90
N SER A 117 5.39 -19.69 -8.33
CA SER A 117 4.73 -20.99 -8.44
C SER A 117 4.01 -21.19 -9.79
N ASN A 118 3.62 -20.12 -10.48
CA ASN A 118 2.91 -20.21 -11.75
C ASN A 118 3.02 -18.90 -12.54
N ALA A 119 3.80 -18.91 -13.63
CA ALA A 119 4.01 -17.75 -14.49
C ALA A 119 2.73 -17.20 -15.15
N LYS A 120 1.64 -17.98 -15.19
CA LYS A 120 0.32 -17.53 -15.67
C LYS A 120 -0.46 -16.73 -14.63
N LEU A 121 -0.13 -16.86 -13.35
CA LEU A 121 -0.75 -16.09 -12.28
C LEU A 121 0.06 -14.81 -12.06
N GLN A 122 -0.62 -13.67 -12.18
CA GLN A 122 -0.03 -12.36 -11.92
C GLN A 122 -0.63 -11.75 -10.66
N VAL A 123 0.22 -11.33 -9.75
CA VAL A 123 -0.15 -10.55 -8.58
C VAL A 123 0.11 -9.09 -8.87
N ARG A 124 -0.88 -8.25 -8.56
CA ARG A 124 -0.78 -6.80 -8.67
C ARG A 124 -0.21 -6.25 -7.37
N THR A 125 1.06 -5.88 -7.39
CA THR A 125 1.79 -5.39 -6.22
C THR A 125 1.90 -3.87 -6.27
N VAL A 126 1.51 -3.18 -5.19
CA VAL A 126 1.73 -1.75 -5.00
C VAL A 126 3.17 -1.55 -4.54
N VAL A 127 3.92 -0.76 -5.31
CA VAL A 127 5.30 -0.40 -4.97
C VAL A 127 5.39 0.98 -4.32
N HIS A 128 4.46 1.88 -4.63
CA HIS A 128 4.43 3.22 -4.05
C HIS A 128 3.04 3.85 -4.09
N LEU A 129 2.80 4.75 -3.13
CA LEU A 129 1.59 5.55 -3.00
C LEU A 129 1.98 7.01 -2.77
N THR A 130 1.56 7.90 -3.66
CA THR A 130 1.65 9.34 -3.47
C THR A 130 0.27 9.88 -3.09
N ASP A 131 0.18 10.51 -1.92
CA ASP A 131 -1.04 11.16 -1.46
C ASP A 131 -1.35 12.42 -2.31
N CYS A 132 -2.58 12.51 -2.81
CA CYS A 132 -3.09 13.67 -3.54
C CYS A 132 -4.18 14.41 -2.73
N GLY A 133 -4.34 14.09 -1.44
CA GLY A 133 -5.33 14.67 -0.54
C GLY A 133 -6.60 13.84 -0.39
N LEU A 134 -7.48 14.28 0.51
CA LEU A 134 -8.78 13.65 0.75
C LEU A 134 -9.64 13.67 -0.52
N ASP A 135 -10.28 12.54 -0.83
CA ASP A 135 -11.29 12.48 -1.88
C ASP A 135 -12.64 12.94 -1.33
N THR A 136 -13.02 14.18 -1.65
CA THR A 136 -14.28 14.79 -1.22
C THR A 136 -15.41 14.60 -2.22
N ASP A 137 -15.15 13.96 -3.36
CA ASP A 137 -16.15 13.84 -4.41
C ASP A 137 -17.28 12.90 -3.97
N PRO A 138 -18.56 13.31 -4.11
CA PRO A 138 -19.67 12.47 -3.74
C PRO A 138 -19.72 11.23 -4.63
N VAL A 139 -19.99 10.08 -4.02
CA VAL A 139 -20.23 8.83 -4.73
C VAL A 139 -21.73 8.66 -4.92
N HIS A 140 -22.17 8.56 -6.17
CA HIS A 140 -23.58 8.34 -6.48
C HIS A 140 -24.07 7.01 -5.87
N GLU A 141 -25.31 6.98 -5.41
CA GLU A 141 -25.94 5.85 -4.71
C GLU A 141 -25.70 4.50 -5.40
N HIS A 142 -26.00 4.45 -6.71
CA HIS A 142 -25.87 3.23 -7.49
C HIS A 142 -24.44 2.68 -7.47
N SER A 143 -23.45 3.52 -7.81
CA SER A 143 -22.04 3.13 -7.78
C SER A 143 -21.54 2.79 -6.37
N ALA A 144 -22.06 3.46 -5.34
CA ALA A 144 -21.71 3.13 -3.96
C ALA A 144 -22.22 1.71 -3.59
N LYS A 145 -23.47 1.39 -3.92
CA LYS A 145 -24.04 0.04 -3.69
C LYS A 145 -23.31 -1.03 -4.49
N GLU A 146 -22.98 -0.75 -5.75
CA GLU A 146 -22.17 -1.64 -6.59
C GLU A 146 -20.78 -1.88 -6.00
N ASN A 147 -20.13 -0.85 -5.47
CA ASN A 147 -18.82 -0.97 -4.83
C ASN A 147 -18.89 -1.83 -3.55
N VAL A 148 -19.89 -1.62 -2.70
CA VAL A 148 -20.07 -2.46 -1.49
C VAL A 148 -20.34 -3.91 -1.89
N LEU A 149 -21.19 -4.15 -2.89
CA LEU A 149 -21.47 -5.48 -3.39
C LEU A 149 -20.25 -6.17 -4.02
N ALA A 150 -19.49 -5.44 -4.83
CA ALA A 150 -18.26 -5.96 -5.45
C ALA A 150 -17.18 -6.26 -4.41
N ALA A 151 -17.06 -5.41 -3.38
CA ALA A 151 -16.17 -5.68 -2.25
C ALA A 151 -16.61 -6.93 -1.46
N ALA A 152 -17.92 -7.17 -1.36
CA ALA A 152 -18.52 -8.37 -0.76
C ALA A 152 -18.53 -9.60 -1.70
N GLU A 153 -17.86 -9.54 -2.85
CA GLU A 153 -17.80 -10.65 -3.82
C GLU A 153 -19.17 -11.11 -4.34
N GLY A 154 -20.14 -10.19 -4.38
CA GLY A 154 -21.51 -10.47 -4.80
C GLY A 154 -22.41 -11.00 -3.68
N ASP A 155 -21.90 -11.16 -2.46
CA ASP A 155 -22.74 -11.48 -1.30
C ASP A 155 -23.63 -10.29 -0.92
N LYS A 156 -24.91 -10.41 -1.29
CA LYS A 156 -25.92 -9.38 -1.05
C LYS A 156 -26.26 -9.21 0.42
N GLU A 157 -26.16 -10.27 1.23
CA GLU A 157 -26.51 -10.22 2.65
C GLU A 157 -25.42 -9.44 3.39
N SER A 158 -24.16 -9.85 3.25
CA SER A 158 -23.00 -9.14 3.80
C SER A 158 -22.94 -7.69 3.33
N ALA A 159 -23.20 -7.43 2.04
CA ALA A 159 -23.23 -6.07 1.50
C ALA A 159 -24.31 -5.20 2.14
N ARG A 160 -25.52 -5.75 2.33
CA ARG A 160 -26.65 -5.04 2.96
C ARG A 160 -26.38 -4.76 4.42
N GLU A 161 -25.86 -5.74 5.16
CA GLU A 161 -25.52 -5.57 6.58
C GLU A 161 -24.46 -4.49 6.77
N ALA A 162 -23.37 -4.55 6.00
CA ALA A 162 -22.32 -3.52 6.02
C ALA A 162 -22.84 -2.12 5.68
N TRP A 163 -23.79 -2.01 4.74
CA TRP A 163 -24.44 -0.75 4.39
C TRP A 163 -25.23 -0.16 5.56
N LEU A 164 -26.07 -0.98 6.20
CA LEU A 164 -26.92 -0.58 7.32
C LEU A 164 -26.09 -0.24 8.56
N GLU A 165 -25.08 -1.06 8.86
CA GLU A 165 -24.20 -0.87 10.00
C GLU A 165 -23.33 0.40 9.92
N ALA A 166 -22.99 0.81 8.70
CA ALA A 166 -22.29 2.07 8.44
C ALA A 166 -23.24 3.29 8.47
N GLY A 167 -24.55 3.07 8.63
CA GLY A 167 -25.55 4.15 8.67
C GLY A 167 -25.67 4.88 7.33
N LEU A 168 -25.43 4.18 6.22
CA LEU A 168 -25.54 4.78 4.89
C LEU A 168 -27.00 5.03 4.53
N PRO A 169 -27.31 6.14 3.84
CA PRO A 169 -28.69 6.47 3.47
C PRO A 169 -29.24 5.43 2.47
N GLU A 170 -30.55 5.21 2.48
CA GLU A 170 -31.18 4.33 1.49
C GLU A 170 -31.11 4.91 0.07
N THR A 171 -31.16 6.25 -0.02
CA THR A 171 -31.14 7.00 -1.28
C THR A 171 -30.18 8.19 -1.24
N GLY A 172 -29.66 8.57 -2.39
CA GLY A 172 -28.79 9.75 -2.54
C GLY A 172 -27.30 9.43 -2.49
N SER A 173 -26.47 10.46 -2.70
CA SER A 173 -25.01 10.30 -2.72
C SER A 173 -24.44 10.11 -1.32
N VAL A 174 -23.29 9.42 -1.27
CA VAL A 174 -22.52 9.19 -0.05
C VAL A 174 -21.12 9.78 -0.20
N THR A 175 -20.49 10.14 0.90
CA THR A 175 -19.08 10.55 0.89
C THR A 175 -18.16 9.33 0.73
N VAL A 176 -16.94 9.54 0.25
CA VAL A 176 -15.92 8.48 0.18
C VAL A 176 -15.64 7.90 1.57
N ARG A 177 -15.62 8.73 2.62
CA ARG A 177 -15.41 8.29 4.00
C ARG A 177 -16.51 7.31 4.44
N GLN A 178 -17.77 7.66 4.19
CA GLN A 178 -18.92 6.81 4.46
C GLN A 178 -18.83 5.47 3.70
N LEU A 179 -18.43 5.51 2.42
CA LEU A 179 -18.21 4.31 1.63
C LEU A 179 -17.07 3.44 2.21
N ALA A 180 -15.95 4.05 2.59
CA ALA A 180 -14.81 3.37 3.21
C ALA A 180 -15.20 2.70 4.55
N GLU A 181 -16.02 3.39 5.36
CA GLU A 181 -16.56 2.85 6.62
C GLU A 181 -17.43 1.60 6.37
N ALA A 182 -18.30 1.61 5.37
CA ALA A 182 -19.06 0.43 4.98
C ALA A 182 -18.16 -0.73 4.51
N LEU A 183 -17.16 -0.43 3.67
CA LEU A 183 -16.20 -1.44 3.23
C LEU A 183 -15.38 -2.01 4.40
N ALA A 184 -15.18 -1.27 5.49
CA ALA A 184 -14.49 -1.77 6.67
C ALA A 184 -15.33 -2.79 7.48
N ARG A 185 -16.67 -2.79 7.32
CA ARG A 185 -17.59 -3.74 7.99
C ARG A 185 -17.73 -5.08 7.30
N LEU A 186 -17.34 -5.18 6.03
CA LEU A 186 -17.44 -6.44 5.29
C LEU A 186 -16.53 -7.51 5.93
N PRO A 187 -16.93 -8.79 5.93
CA PRO A 187 -16.10 -9.87 6.42
C PRO A 187 -14.80 -9.96 5.60
N VAL A 188 -13.70 -10.38 6.23
CA VAL A 188 -12.44 -10.63 5.54
C VAL A 188 -12.58 -11.95 4.78
N ALA A 189 -12.81 -11.88 3.47
CA ALA A 189 -12.70 -13.05 2.63
C ALA A 189 -11.22 -13.47 2.58
N ASP A 190 -10.92 -14.65 3.10
CA ASP A 190 -9.62 -15.30 2.90
C ASP A 190 -9.57 -15.76 1.44
N VAL A 191 -9.08 -14.89 0.56
CA VAL A 191 -8.89 -15.22 -0.85
C VAL A 191 -7.62 -16.07 -0.97
N LEU A 192 -7.79 -17.36 -1.26
CA LEU A 192 -6.74 -18.34 -1.58
C LEU A 192 -5.98 -17.99 -2.86
#